data_AF-A0A822HBK4-F1
#
_entry.id   AF-A0A822HBK4-F1
#
_cell.length_a   1.000
_cell.length_b   1.000
_cell.length_c   1.000
_cell.angle_alpha   90.00
_cell.angle_beta   90.00
_cell.angle_gamma   90.00
#
_symmetry.space_group_name_H-M   'P 1'
#
loop_
_entity.id
_entity.type
_entity.pdbx_description
1 polymer ?
#
loop_
_entity_poly.entity_id
_entity_poly.type
_entity_poly.pdbx_seq_one_letter_code
_entity_poly.pdbx_strand_id
1 'polypeptide(L)'
;EQLTTVEHHSPITSKYIEARMEQLRQDILSLKDEIESILEKENETTSVQIKIDRLIETLQNELDRQPIFSSLLTIDTFEIYEKLSNNYLQSIHHLENDIEKTIEQFQDTGLMRQYNKRLSHIKQQILQIELNIKKYLQHLQQGLTEQDTL
;
A
#
# COMPACT_ATOMS: atom_id res chain seq x y z
N GLU A 1 59.13 38.46 45.20
CA GLU A 1 58.25 38.59 44.02
C GLU A 1 56.97 37.80 44.28
N GLN A 2 55.84 38.39 43.90
CA GLN A 2 54.50 37.94 44.28
C GLN A 2 54.12 36.68 43.48
N LEU A 3 53.79 35.60 44.19
CA LEU A 3 53.02 34.49 43.64
C LEU A 3 51.59 34.99 43.45
N THR A 4 51.22 35.28 42.21
CA THR A 4 49.84 35.52 41.79
C THR A 4 48.97 34.35 42.25
N THR A 5 48.13 34.62 43.24
CA THR A 5 47.00 33.77 43.62
C THR A 5 46.15 33.52 42.40
N VAL A 6 46.12 32.28 41.92
CA VAL A 6 45.11 31.82 40.95
C VAL A 6 43.76 31.99 41.65
N GLU A 7 42.95 32.93 41.14
CA GLU A 7 41.60 33.17 41.62
C GLU A 7 40.80 31.86 41.58
N HIS A 8 40.54 31.26 42.74
CA HIS A 8 39.57 30.18 42.86
C HIS A 8 38.21 30.71 42.40
N HIS A 9 37.77 30.28 41.21
CA HIS A 9 36.43 30.54 40.73
C HIS A 9 35.42 30.08 41.78
N SER A 10 34.42 30.93 42.06
CA SER A 10 33.42 30.70 43.10
C SER A 10 32.76 29.32 42.95
N PRO A 11 32.60 28.53 44.03
CA PRO A 11 31.92 27.23 43.99
C PRO A 11 30.46 27.32 43.48
N ILE A 12 29.88 28.52 43.50
CA ILE A 12 28.55 28.82 42.94
C ILE A 12 28.56 28.69 41.41
N THR A 13 29.65 29.12 40.76
CA THR A 13 29.82 29.04 39.30
C THR A 13 29.99 27.59 38.84
N SER A 14 30.66 26.74 39.62
CA SER A 14 30.81 25.29 39.32
C SER A 14 29.47 24.57 39.34
N LYS A 15 28.65 24.76 40.39
CA LYS A 15 27.32 24.14 40.51
C LYS A 15 26.36 24.58 39.42
N TYR A 16 26.41 25.85 39.01
CA TYR A 16 25.62 26.36 37.90
C TYR A 16 26.01 25.70 36.57
N ILE A 17 27.31 25.59 36.30
CA ILE A 17 27.83 24.91 35.10
C ILE A 17 27.43 23.44 35.10
N GLU A 18 27.58 22.73 36.21
CA GLU A 18 27.16 21.32 36.37
C GLU A 18 25.67 21.14 36.11
N ALA A 19 24.81 21.96 36.72
CA ALA A 19 23.36 21.92 36.48
C ALA A 19 23.01 22.20 35.01
N ARG A 20 23.73 23.12 34.36
CA ARG A 20 23.50 23.44 32.95
C ARG A 20 23.95 22.33 32.01
N MET A 21 25.07 21.66 32.32
CA MET A 21 25.56 20.52 31.56
C MET A 21 24.63 19.31 31.72
N GLU A 22 24.09 19.08 32.91
CA GLU A 22 23.09 18.02 33.12
C GLU A 22 21.80 18.31 32.36
N GLN A 23 21.31 19.56 32.37
CA GLN A 23 20.14 19.92 31.56
C GLN A 23 20.38 19.67 30.07
N LEU A 24 21.54 20.10 29.54
CA LEU A 24 21.90 19.85 28.13
C LEU A 24 21.95 18.37 27.81
N ARG A 25 22.44 17.54 28.73
CA ARG A 25 22.45 16.09 28.57
C ARG A 25 21.02 15.53 28.47
N GLN A 26 20.10 15.97 29.34
CA GLN A 26 18.71 15.53 29.29
C GLN A 26 18.02 15.99 28.00
N ASP A 27 18.27 17.22 27.56
CA ASP A 27 17.74 17.73 26.29
C ASP A 27 18.24 16.90 25.09
N ILE A 28 19.52 16.51 25.07
CA ILE A 28 20.10 15.63 24.03
C ILE A 28 19.44 14.25 24.04
N LEU A 29 19.20 13.67 25.21
CA LEU A 29 18.54 12.37 25.32
C LEU A 29 17.08 12.44 24.83
N SER A 30 16.34 13.48 25.19
CA SER A 30 14.97 13.69 24.69
C SER A 30 14.94 13.81 23.16
N LEU A 31 15.85 14.60 22.58
CA LEU A 31 15.95 14.74 21.13
C LEU A 31 16.32 13.42 20.44
N LYS A 32 17.19 12.61 21.05
CA LYS A 32 17.53 11.28 20.53
C LYS A 32 16.29 10.39 20.47
N ASP A 33 15.50 10.35 21.54
CA ASP A 33 14.29 9.52 21.61
C ASP A 33 13.23 10.01 20.60
N GLU A 34 13.10 11.33 20.42
CA GLU A 34 12.25 11.92 19.38
C GLU A 34 12.71 11.50 17.97
N ILE A 35 14.01 11.55 17.68
CA ILE A 35 14.58 11.12 16.39
C ILE A 35 14.33 9.63 16.16
N GLU A 36 14.54 8.77 17.16
CA GLU A 36 14.29 7.32 17.06
C GLU A 36 12.81 7.04 16.75
N SER A 37 11.88 7.74 17.40
CA SER A 37 10.45 7.62 17.10
C SER A 37 10.08 8.08 15.68
N ILE A 38 10.73 9.12 15.16
CA ILE A 38 10.54 9.56 13.76
C ILE A 38 11.01 8.48 12.79
N LEU A 39 12.20 7.90 13.02
CA LEU A 39 12.77 6.86 12.17
C LEU A 39 11.91 5.59 12.14
N GLU A 40 11.32 5.20 13.28
CA GLU A 40 10.39 4.06 13.35
C GLU A 40 9.16 4.30 12.47
N LYS A 41 8.52 5.48 12.56
CA LYS A 41 7.36 5.85 11.75
C LYS A 41 7.67 5.91 10.26
N GLU A 42 8.85 6.42 9.88
CA GLU A 42 9.30 6.44 8.49
C GLU A 42 9.52 5.02 7.94
N ASN A 43 10.10 4.12 8.73
CA ASN A 43 10.28 2.72 8.35
C ASN A 43 8.93 1.99 8.19
N GLU A 44 7.98 2.20 9.11
CA GLU A 44 6.62 1.66 9.00
C GLU A 44 5.93 2.15 7.72
N THR A 45 5.97 3.46 7.47
CA THR A 45 5.39 4.09 6.27
C THR A 45 5.99 3.50 5.00
N THR A 46 7.31 3.37 4.94
CA THR A 46 8.04 2.79 3.80
C THR A 46 7.65 1.32 3.58
N SER A 47 7.50 0.55 4.65
CA SER A 47 7.07 -0.85 4.59
C SER A 47 5.67 -0.99 3.97
N VAL A 48 4.71 -0.14 4.40
CA VAL A 48 3.36 -0.11 3.85
C VAL A 48 3.38 0.29 2.37
N GLN A 49 4.19 1.28 1.96
CA GLN A 49 4.38 1.67 0.56
C GLN A 49 4.87 0.50 -0.31
N ILE A 50 5.93 -0.19 0.12
CA ILE A 50 6.47 -1.33 -0.63
C ILE A 50 5.41 -2.43 -0.79
N LYS A 51 4.63 -2.69 0.26
CA LYS A 51 3.57 -3.70 0.22
C LYS A 51 2.48 -3.34 -0.78
N ILE A 52 2.00 -2.10 -0.76
CA ILE A 52 0.93 -1.68 -1.67
C ILE A 52 1.41 -1.63 -3.12
N ASP A 53 2.64 -1.19 -3.39
CA ASP A 53 3.18 -1.17 -4.74
C ASP A 53 3.29 -2.58 -5.33
N ARG A 54 3.69 -3.58 -4.52
CA ARG A 54 3.70 -4.99 -4.94
C ARG A 54 2.30 -5.53 -5.23
N LEU A 55 1.31 -5.16 -4.42
CA LEU A 55 -0.08 -5.57 -4.66
C LEU A 55 -0.62 -4.95 -5.96
N ILE A 56 -0.30 -3.69 -6.23
CA ILE A 56 -0.67 -3.01 -7.47
C ILE A 56 0.01 -3.67 -8.68
N GLU A 57 1.31 -4.00 -8.58
CA GLU A 57 2.02 -4.72 -9.63
C GLU A 57 1.40 -6.09 -9.90
N THR A 58 1.07 -6.84 -8.84
CA THR A 58 0.40 -8.15 -8.95
C THR A 58 -0.94 -8.02 -9.65
N LEU A 59 -1.73 -7.02 -9.28
CA LEU A 59 -3.00 -6.74 -9.92
C LEU A 59 -2.83 -6.39 -11.40
N GLN A 60 -1.88 -5.52 -11.74
CA GLN A 60 -1.60 -5.16 -13.14
C GLN A 60 -1.24 -6.40 -13.98
N ASN A 61 -0.41 -7.30 -13.44
CA ASN A 61 -0.08 -8.56 -14.11
C ASN A 61 -1.32 -9.45 -14.32
N GLU A 62 -2.27 -9.47 -13.38
CA GLU A 62 -3.54 -10.18 -13.58
C GLU A 62 -4.44 -9.48 -14.60
N LEU A 63 -4.46 -8.14 -14.65
CA LEU A 63 -5.18 -7.40 -15.69
C LEU A 63 -4.62 -7.68 -17.10
N ASP A 64 -3.32 -7.93 -17.23
CA ASP A 64 -2.69 -8.29 -18.51
C ASP A 64 -2.97 -9.74 -18.93
N ARG A 65 -3.36 -10.61 -17.99
CA ARG A 65 -3.65 -12.04 -18.20
C ARG A 65 -5.13 -12.34 -18.38
N GLN A 66 -5.90 -11.40 -18.90
CA GLN A 66 -7.33 -11.58 -19.16
C GLN A 66 -7.61 -12.91 -19.91
N PRO A 67 -8.65 -13.67 -19.52
CA PRO A 67 -9.03 -14.90 -20.21
C PRO A 67 -9.28 -14.66 -21.70
N ILE A 68 -8.66 -15.48 -22.56
CA ILE A 68 -8.88 -15.47 -24.01
C ILE A 68 -9.82 -16.62 -24.37
N PHE A 69 -10.89 -16.31 -25.09
CA PHE A 69 -11.88 -17.29 -25.54
C PHE A 69 -11.52 -17.83 -26.93
N SER A 70 -11.68 -19.15 -27.14
CA SER A 70 -11.46 -19.78 -28.45
C SER A 70 -12.76 -19.95 -29.24
N SER A 71 -12.66 -20.09 -30.55
CA SER A 71 -13.81 -20.19 -31.47
C SER A 71 -14.54 -21.55 -31.47
N LEU A 72 -14.03 -22.56 -30.77
CA LEU A 72 -14.63 -23.89 -30.68
C LEU A 72 -15.52 -23.98 -29.42
N LEU A 73 -16.72 -23.41 -29.51
CA LEU A 73 -17.68 -23.38 -28.42
C LEU A 73 -18.59 -24.61 -28.44
N THR A 74 -18.63 -25.34 -27.32
CA THR A 74 -19.64 -26.32 -26.95
C THR A 74 -20.23 -25.89 -25.60
N ILE A 75 -21.35 -26.48 -25.18
CA ILE A 75 -21.93 -26.22 -23.85
C ILE A 75 -20.89 -26.49 -22.75
N ASP A 76 -20.20 -27.63 -22.83
CA ASP A 76 -19.15 -27.99 -21.87
C ASP A 76 -17.99 -26.97 -21.84
N THR A 77 -17.57 -26.43 -22.98
CA THR A 77 -16.51 -25.41 -23.00
C THR A 77 -17.00 -24.06 -22.50
N PHE A 78 -18.28 -23.73 -22.70
CA PHE A 78 -18.89 -22.51 -22.14
C PHE A 78 -18.92 -22.53 -20.61
N GLU A 79 -19.34 -23.63 -19.98
CA GLU A 79 -19.36 -23.74 -18.51
C GLU A 79 -17.94 -23.58 -17.92
N ILE A 80 -16.93 -24.12 -18.61
CA ILE A 80 -15.52 -23.93 -18.24
C ILE A 80 -15.12 -22.46 -18.34
N TYR A 81 -15.51 -21.78 -19.42
CA TYR A 81 -15.21 -20.36 -19.64
C TYR A 81 -15.88 -19.45 -18.62
N GLU A 82 -17.15 -19.70 -18.29
CA GLU A 82 -17.88 -18.97 -17.25
C GLU A 82 -17.18 -19.14 -15.89
N LYS A 83 -16.83 -20.38 -15.53
CA LYS A 83 -16.11 -20.66 -14.28
C LYS A 83 -14.75 -19.97 -14.21
N LEU A 84 -13.95 -20.03 -15.28
CA LEU A 84 -12.64 -19.37 -15.34
C LEU A 84 -12.78 -17.85 -15.22
N SER A 85 -13.77 -17.28 -15.89
CA SER A 85 -14.06 -15.84 -15.84
C SER A 85 -14.46 -15.40 -14.43
N ASN A 86 -15.31 -16.18 -13.75
CA ASN A 86 -15.72 -15.90 -12.38
C ASN A 86 -14.54 -15.99 -11.40
N ASN A 87 -13.70 -17.02 -11.53
CA ASN A 87 -12.50 -17.16 -10.69
C ASN A 87 -11.51 -16.01 -10.90
N TYR A 88 -11.33 -15.57 -12.16
CA TYR A 88 -10.50 -14.43 -12.52
C TYR A 88 -10.99 -13.14 -11.84
N LEU A 89 -12.29 -12.83 -11.96
CA LEU A 89 -12.90 -11.67 -11.32
C LEU A 89 -12.80 -11.72 -9.79
N GLN A 90 -13.02 -12.88 -9.19
CA GLN A 90 -12.82 -13.06 -7.74
C GLN A 90 -11.39 -12.76 -7.31
N SER A 91 -10.40 -13.19 -8.10
CA SER A 91 -8.98 -12.97 -7.81
C SER A 91 -8.63 -11.47 -7.88
N ILE A 92 -9.15 -10.77 -8.88
CA ILE A 92 -9.01 -9.32 -9.02
C ILE A 92 -9.62 -8.57 -7.83
N HIS A 93 -10.85 -8.92 -7.42
CA HIS A 93 -11.48 -8.27 -6.27
C HIS A 93 -10.78 -8.58 -4.95
N HIS A 94 -10.17 -9.76 -4.83
CA HIS A 94 -9.36 -10.06 -3.65
C HIS A 94 -8.16 -9.11 -3.57
N LEU A 95 -7.44 -8.93 -4.67
CA LEU A 95 -6.32 -7.99 -4.76
C LEU A 95 -6.76 -6.53 -4.53
N GLU A 96 -7.90 -6.13 -5.09
CA GLU A 96 -8.50 -4.81 -4.86
C GLU A 96 -8.73 -4.54 -3.37
N ASN A 97 -9.34 -5.51 -2.67
CA ASN A 97 -9.63 -5.41 -1.24
C ASN A 97 -8.35 -5.40 -0.39
N ASP A 98 -7.33 -6.15 -0.78
CA ASP A 98 -6.04 -6.17 -0.07
C ASP A 98 -5.29 -4.85 -0.24
N ILE A 99 -5.38 -4.22 -1.41
CA ILE A 99 -4.89 -2.85 -1.64
C ILE A 99 -5.61 -1.88 -0.71
N GLU A 100 -6.95 -1.90 -0.70
CA GLU A 100 -7.77 -1.01 0.14
C GLU A 100 -7.40 -1.12 1.63
N LYS A 101 -7.34 -2.34 2.17
CA LYS A 101 -6.92 -2.58 3.56
C LYS A 101 -5.49 -2.16 3.84
N THR A 102 -4.59 -2.25 2.87
CA THR A 102 -3.20 -1.82 3.04
C THR A 102 -3.09 -0.29 3.04
N ILE A 103 -3.94 0.43 2.29
CA ILE A 103 -4.01 1.90 2.33
C ILE A 103 -4.41 2.38 3.73
N GLU A 104 -5.36 1.70 4.38
CA GLU A 104 -5.83 2.05 5.72
C GLU A 104 -4.74 1.97 6.81
N GLN A 105 -3.60 1.32 6.50
CA GLN A 105 -2.46 1.21 7.42
C GLN A 105 -1.55 2.45 7.41
N PHE A 106 -1.72 3.37 6.46
CA PHE A 106 -0.93 4.61 6.43
C PHE A 106 -1.31 5.54 7.59
N GLN A 107 -0.29 5.95 8.37
CA GLN A 107 -0.42 7.07 9.32
C GLN A 107 -0.37 8.43 8.59
N ASP A 108 0.33 8.49 7.44
CA ASP A 108 0.43 9.68 6.60
C ASP A 108 -0.84 9.87 5.74
N THR A 109 -1.62 10.91 6.07
CA THR A 109 -2.86 11.25 5.37
C THR A 109 -2.66 11.68 3.91
N GLY A 110 -1.50 12.23 3.56
CA GLY A 110 -1.14 12.62 2.19
C GLY A 110 -0.92 11.40 1.31
N LEU A 111 -0.12 10.44 1.78
CA LEU A 111 0.09 9.15 1.11
C LEU A 111 -1.20 8.36 0.98
N MET A 112 -2.00 8.30 2.04
CA MET A 112 -3.32 7.65 2.01
C MET A 112 -4.19 8.23 0.87
N ARG A 113 -4.25 9.56 0.73
CA ARG A 113 -5.00 10.22 -0.36
C ARG A 113 -4.44 9.89 -1.74
N GLN A 114 -3.12 9.84 -1.89
CA GLN A 114 -2.48 9.50 -3.17
C GLN A 114 -2.84 8.08 -3.61
N TYR A 115 -2.68 7.10 -2.73
CA TYR A 115 -3.00 5.71 -3.06
C TYR A 115 -4.51 5.49 -3.24
N ASN A 116 -5.37 6.19 -2.51
CA ASN A 116 -6.82 6.13 -2.73
C ASN A 116 -7.22 6.64 -4.12
N LYS A 117 -6.57 7.68 -4.63
CA LYS A 117 -6.79 8.13 -6.02
C LYS A 117 -6.38 7.05 -7.02
N ARG A 118 -5.25 6.40 -6.80
CA ARG A 118 -4.76 5.31 -7.65
C ARG A 118 -5.70 4.10 -7.60
N LEU A 119 -6.15 3.71 -6.41
CA LEU A 119 -7.16 2.67 -6.21
C LEU A 119 -8.46 3.01 -6.95
N SER A 120 -8.94 4.25 -6.87
CA SER A 120 -10.13 4.67 -7.62
C SER A 120 -10.00 4.46 -9.14
N HIS A 121 -8.82 4.70 -9.71
CA HIS A 121 -8.57 4.45 -11.13
C HIS A 121 -8.58 2.94 -11.44
N ILE A 122 -7.93 2.15 -10.59
CA ILE A 122 -7.92 0.69 -10.68
C ILE A 122 -9.36 0.14 -10.63
N LYS A 123 -10.20 0.59 -9.69
CA LYS A 123 -11.61 0.16 -9.60
C LYS A 123 -12.39 0.42 -10.89
N GLN A 124 -12.12 1.53 -11.58
CA GLN A 124 -12.73 1.81 -12.88
C GLN A 124 -12.28 0.82 -13.97
N GLN A 125 -11.00 0.42 -13.97
CA GLN A 125 -10.48 -0.57 -14.92
C GLN A 125 -11.10 -1.96 -14.67
N ILE A 126 -11.19 -2.37 -13.41
CA ILE A 126 -11.83 -3.63 -13.00
C ILE A 126 -13.27 -3.67 -13.49
N LEU A 127 -14.04 -2.59 -13.24
CA LEU A 127 -15.43 -2.49 -13.70
C LEU A 127 -15.56 -2.62 -15.22
N GLN A 128 -14.64 -2.02 -15.98
CA GLN A 128 -14.66 -2.13 -17.44
C GLN A 128 -14.40 -3.56 -17.91
N ILE A 129 -13.46 -4.26 -17.28
CA ILE A 129 -13.12 -5.66 -17.59
C ILE A 129 -14.29 -6.57 -17.25
N GLU A 130 -14.91 -6.40 -16.08
CA GLU A 130 -16.12 -7.11 -15.71
C GLU A 130 -17.25 -6.94 -16.74
N LEU A 131 -17.50 -5.70 -17.15
CA LEU A 131 -18.54 -5.39 -18.14
C LEU A 131 -18.24 -6.07 -19.48
N ASN A 132 -16.98 -6.08 -19.91
CA ASN A 132 -16.57 -6.75 -21.14
C ASN A 132 -16.77 -8.27 -21.03
N ILE A 133 -16.30 -8.90 -19.95
CA ILE A 133 -16.47 -10.34 -19.71
C ILE A 133 -17.96 -10.72 -19.69
N LYS A 134 -18.79 -9.96 -18.96
CA LYS A 134 -20.25 -10.20 -18.88
C LYS A 134 -20.90 -10.12 -20.26
N LYS A 135 -20.56 -9.11 -21.07
CA LYS A 135 -21.07 -8.98 -22.45
C LYS A 135 -20.64 -10.14 -23.33
N TYR A 136 -19.37 -10.57 -23.23
CA TYR A 136 -18.87 -11.71 -23.99
C TYR A 136 -19.59 -13.00 -23.62
N LEU A 137 -19.72 -13.31 -22.32
CA LEU A 137 -20.44 -14.49 -21.86
C LEU A 137 -21.91 -14.48 -22.34
N GLN A 138 -22.59 -13.33 -22.30
CA GLN A 138 -23.96 -13.20 -22.82
C GLN A 138 -24.05 -13.49 -24.33
N HIS A 139 -23.13 -12.94 -25.13
CA HIS A 139 -23.09 -13.21 -26.57
C HIS A 139 -22.84 -14.70 -26.88
N LEU A 140 -21.93 -15.34 -26.14
CA LEU A 140 -21.63 -16.75 -26.30
C LEU A 140 -22.84 -17.63 -25.94
N GLN A 141 -23.55 -17.29 -24.87
CA GLN A 141 -24.76 -18.00 -24.43
C GLN A 141 -25.91 -17.90 -25.46
N GLN A 142 -26.09 -16.72 -26.07
CA GLN A 142 -27.06 -16.52 -27.16
C GLN A 142 -26.73 -17.38 -28.38
N GLY A 143 -25.45 -17.41 -28.79
CA GLY A 143 -25.02 -18.21 -29.94
C GLY A 143 -25.23 -19.72 -29.74
N LEU A 144 -25.10 -20.22 -28.51
CA LEU A 144 -25.42 -21.62 -28.18
C LEU A 144 -26.93 -21.91 -28.24
N THR A 145 -27.77 -21.01 -27.71
CA THR A 145 -29.22 -21.19 -27.70
C THR A 145 -29.85 -21.14 -29.11
N GLU A 146 -29.28 -20.34 -30.01
CA GLU A 146 -29.67 -20.30 -31.43
C GLU A 146 -29.28 -21.57 -32.20
N GLN A 147 -28.19 -22.26 -31.81
CA GLN A 147 -27.78 -23.53 -32.42
C GLN A 147 -28.65 -24.71 -31.96
N ASP A 148 -29.11 -24.74 -30.71
CA ASP A 148 -29.96 -25.81 -30.17
C ASP A 148 -31.42 -25.74 -30.67
N THR A 149 -31.84 -24.61 -31.28
CA THR A 149 -33.20 -24.41 -31.79
C THR A 149 -33.36 -24.64 -33.30
N LEU A 150 -32.27 -24.95 -34.01
CA LEU A 150 -32.20 -25.27 -35.45
C LEU A 150 -32.09 -26.77 -35.68
#